data_AF-T0IP95-F1
#
_entry.id   AF-T0IP95-F1
#
_cell.length_a   1.000
_cell.length_b   1.000
_cell.length_c   1.000
_cell.angle_alpha   90.00
_cell.angle_beta   90.00
_cell.angle_gamma   90.00
#
_symmetry.space_group_name_H-M   'P 1'
#
loop_
_entity.id
_entity.type
_entity.pdbx_description
1 polymer ?
#
loop_
_entity_poly.entity_id
_entity_poly.type
_entity_poly.pdbx_seq_one_letter_code
_entity_poly.pdbx_strand_id
1 'polypeptide(L)'
;MGSSLEERHGGTALHVGARHGLGLFAMKKIEAIIKPFKLDEVKEALHEVGVSGITVTEAKGFGRQKGHTELYRGAEYVVDFLPKVKLEVVVDDSVADRVVEAISAAAQTGRIGDGKIFISNIEGAVRIRTGERDSDAI
;
A
#
# COMPACT_ATOMS: atom_id res chain seq x y z
N MET A 1 42.69 26.96 10.99
CA MET A 1 41.88 27.94 10.24
C MET A 1 41.13 27.19 9.16
N GLY A 2 39.79 27.29 9.14
CA GLY A 2 38.84 26.76 8.14
C GLY A 2 38.40 25.30 8.38
N SER A 3 37.27 24.98 9.02
CA SER A 3 35.86 24.96 8.54
C SER A 3 35.70 24.13 7.25
N SER A 4 34.90 23.04 7.19
CA SER A 4 33.43 22.96 7.40
C SER A 4 33.04 21.49 7.68
N LEU A 5 32.30 21.14 8.74
CA LEU A 5 30.83 21.09 8.89
C LEU A 5 30.08 20.27 7.81
N GLU A 6 29.50 19.16 8.29
CA GLU A 6 28.18 18.52 7.98
C GLU A 6 27.82 18.28 6.48
N GLU A 7 27.37 17.09 6.06
CA GLU A 7 26.11 16.49 6.47
C GLU A 7 26.16 14.95 6.51
N ARG A 8 25.64 14.40 7.60
CA ARG A 8 25.27 12.99 7.73
C ARG A 8 23.90 12.83 7.08
N HIS A 9 23.80 12.16 5.94
CA HIS A 9 22.51 11.63 5.49
C HIS A 9 22.17 10.39 6.31
N GLY A 10 21.63 10.63 7.51
CA GLY A 10 20.83 9.66 8.23
C GLY A 10 19.55 9.42 7.42
N GLY A 11 19.55 8.35 6.63
CA GLY A 11 18.31 7.76 6.13
C GLY A 11 17.53 7.26 7.33
N THR A 12 16.59 8.08 7.80
CA THR A 12 15.65 7.69 8.85
C THR A 12 14.82 6.55 8.28
N ALA A 13 15.16 5.31 8.65
CA ALA A 13 14.24 4.20 8.56
C ALA A 13 12.98 4.66 9.31
N LEU A 14 11.89 4.86 8.57
CA LEU A 14 10.58 5.10 9.16
C LEU A 14 10.26 3.86 9.97
N HIS A 15 10.56 3.89 11.26
CA HIS A 15 10.09 2.93 12.22
C HIS A 15 8.57 3.10 12.23
N VAL A 16 7.87 2.26 11.47
CA VAL A 16 6.42 2.12 11.57
C VAL A 16 6.19 1.56 12.95
N GLY A 17 6.00 2.46 13.91
CA GLY A 17 5.69 2.12 15.29
C GLY A 17 4.37 1.37 15.31
N ALA A 18 4.46 0.04 15.35
CA ALA A 18 3.38 -0.90 15.51
C ALA A 18 2.65 -0.64 16.83
N ARG A 19 1.71 0.30 16.84
CA ARG A 19 0.70 0.39 17.90
C ARG A 19 -0.47 -0.49 17.49
N HIS A 20 -0.27 -1.79 17.63
CA HIS A 20 -1.35 -2.76 17.61
C HIS A 20 -2.31 -2.38 18.75
N GLY A 21 -3.47 -1.82 18.39
CA GLY A 21 -4.58 -1.72 19.33
C GLY A 21 -4.93 -3.14 19.79
N LEU A 22 -4.82 -3.38 21.10
CA LEU A 22 -5.29 -4.56 21.85
C LEU A 22 -5.79 -5.72 20.96
N GLY A 23 -4.91 -6.68 20.70
CA GLY A 23 -5.06 -7.75 19.71
C GLY A 23 -6.26 -8.68 19.94
N LEU A 24 -7.42 -8.28 19.41
CA LEU A 24 -8.64 -9.09 19.38
C LEU A 24 -8.87 -9.79 18.03
N PHE A 25 -8.15 -9.41 16.98
CA PHE A 25 -8.41 -9.90 15.62
C PHE A 25 -7.19 -10.61 15.03
N ALA A 26 -7.37 -11.88 14.65
CA ALA A 26 -6.32 -12.73 14.08
C ALA A 26 -6.03 -12.48 12.60
N MET A 27 -6.85 -11.67 11.91
CA MET A 27 -6.68 -11.35 10.48
C MET A 27 -6.82 -9.85 10.23
N LYS A 28 -6.13 -9.38 9.19
CA LYS A 28 -6.15 -8.00 8.70
C LYS A 28 -6.44 -7.97 7.21
N LYS A 29 -7.18 -6.96 6.79
CA LYS A 29 -7.26 -6.54 5.40
C LYS A 29 -6.31 -5.40 5.16
N ILE A 30 -5.45 -5.56 4.17
CA ILE A 30 -4.56 -4.54 3.65
C ILE A 30 -5.16 -4.02 2.34
N GLU A 31 -5.48 -2.72 2.30
CA GLU A 31 -5.96 -2.03 1.11
C GLU A 31 -4.95 -0.97 0.70
N ALA A 32 -4.33 -1.13 -0.46
CA ALA A 32 -3.32 -0.22 -1.00
C ALA A 32 -3.82 0.48 -2.25
N ILE A 33 -3.85 1.81 -2.23
CA ILE A 33 -4.14 2.66 -3.40
C ILE A 33 -2.82 3.17 -3.93
N ILE A 34 -2.38 2.67 -5.09
CA ILE A 34 -1.05 2.93 -5.66
C ILE A 34 -1.11 3.49 -7.09
N LYS A 35 0.05 3.89 -7.62
CA LYS A 35 0.21 4.21 -9.04
C LYS A 35 0.03 2.95 -9.90
N PRO A 36 -0.71 2.99 -11.02
CA PRO A 36 -0.99 1.80 -11.82
C PRO A 36 0.26 1.04 -12.29
N PHE A 37 1.31 1.76 -12.72
CA PHE A 37 2.54 1.13 -13.22
C PHE A 37 3.36 0.38 -12.16
N LYS A 38 3.03 0.56 -10.87
CA LYS A 38 3.69 -0.16 -9.76
C LYS A 38 3.05 -1.51 -9.45
N LEU A 39 1.93 -1.85 -10.08
CA LEU A 39 1.17 -3.06 -9.73
C LEU A 39 2.00 -4.34 -9.87
N ASP A 40 2.79 -4.49 -10.94
CA ASP A 40 3.57 -5.70 -11.15
C ASP A 40 4.71 -5.85 -10.13
N GLU A 41 5.45 -4.77 -9.84
CA GLU A 41 6.47 -4.77 -8.77
C GLU A 41 5.86 -5.12 -7.40
N VAL A 42 4.67 -4.59 -7.10
CA VAL A 42 3.97 -4.89 -5.83
C VAL A 42 3.51 -6.34 -5.79
N LYS A 43 3.03 -6.91 -6.91
CA LYS A 43 2.65 -8.33 -6.98
C LYS A 43 3.84 -9.25 -6.71
N GLU A 44 5.00 -8.94 -7.29
CA GLU A 44 6.24 -9.70 -7.08
C GLU A 44 6.67 -9.64 -5.61
N ALA A 45 6.70 -8.44 -5.02
CA ALA A 45 7.05 -8.27 -3.60
C ALA A 45 6.09 -9.02 -2.65
N LEU A 46 4.80 -9.04 -2.97
CA LEU A 46 3.79 -9.79 -2.21
C LEU A 46 4.01 -11.31 -2.30
N HIS A 47 4.34 -11.82 -3.49
CA HIS A 47 4.67 -13.22 -3.67
C HIS A 47 5.89 -13.64 -2.85
N GLU A 48 6.94 -12.81 -2.78
CA GLU A 48 8.15 -13.06 -1.98
C GLU A 48 7.89 -13.15 -0.47
N VAL A 49 6.83 -12.49 0.02
CA VAL A 49 6.41 -12.57 1.42
C VAL A 49 5.34 -13.63 1.70
N GLY A 50 5.02 -14.46 0.71
CA GLY A 50 4.11 -15.60 0.84
C GLY A 50 2.63 -15.29 0.62
N VAL A 51 2.30 -14.11 0.09
CA VAL A 51 0.93 -13.76 -0.29
C VAL A 51 0.62 -14.34 -1.66
N SER A 52 -0.37 -15.23 -1.72
CA SER A 52 -0.72 -15.98 -2.94
C SER A 52 -1.97 -15.46 -3.67
N GLY A 53 -2.78 -14.62 -3.01
CA GLY A 53 -4.02 -14.08 -3.56
C GLY A 53 -4.19 -12.60 -3.28
N ILE A 54 -4.56 -11.84 -4.31
CA ILE A 54 -4.92 -10.41 -4.20
C ILE A 54 -6.17 -10.14 -5.04
N THR A 55 -6.91 -9.10 -4.68
CA THR A 55 -7.96 -8.51 -5.51
C THR A 55 -7.50 -7.14 -5.99
N VAL A 56 -7.73 -6.82 -7.25
CA VAL A 56 -7.30 -5.57 -7.87
C VAL A 56 -8.51 -4.87 -8.48
N THR A 57 -8.68 -3.59 -8.20
CA THR A 57 -9.73 -2.73 -8.75
C THR A 57 -9.12 -1.46 -9.34
N GLU A 58 -9.51 -1.10 -10.56
CA GLU A 58 -9.16 0.20 -11.14
C GLU A 58 -9.90 1.33 -10.42
N ALA A 59 -9.18 2.40 -10.07
CA ALA A 59 -9.72 3.50 -9.30
C ALA A 59 -9.28 4.86 -9.87
N LYS A 60 -9.92 5.90 -9.36
CA LYS A 60 -9.60 7.30 -9.62
C LYS A 60 -9.48 8.01 -8.29
N GLY A 61 -8.38 8.73 -8.07
CA GLY A 61 -8.08 9.38 -6.80
C GLY A 61 -7.90 10.88 -6.97
N PHE A 62 -8.40 11.64 -5.99
CA PHE A 62 -8.15 13.06 -5.84
C PHE A 62 -7.44 13.32 -4.50
N GLY A 63 -6.40 14.15 -4.51
CA GLY A 63 -5.51 14.39 -3.36
C GLY A 63 -5.59 15.82 -2.83
N ARG A 64 -4.91 16.08 -1.71
CA ARG A 64 -4.86 17.41 -1.06
C ARG A 64 -4.14 18.48 -1.89
N GLN A 65 -3.43 18.09 -2.94
CA GLN A 65 -2.82 19.04 -3.86
C GLN A 65 -3.88 19.42 -4.89
N LYS A 66 -4.53 20.55 -4.59
CA LYS A 66 -5.50 21.25 -5.42
C LYS A 66 -5.16 21.08 -6.90
N GLY A 67 -6.14 20.63 -7.69
CA GLY A 67 -6.05 20.28 -9.10
C GLY A 67 -4.88 20.95 -9.82
N HIS A 68 -3.85 20.15 -10.10
CA HIS A 68 -2.82 20.58 -11.01
C HIS A 68 -3.41 20.52 -12.42
N THR A 69 -3.32 21.62 -13.16
CA THR A 69 -3.59 21.66 -14.59
C THR A 69 -2.49 20.83 -15.26
N GLU A 70 -2.77 19.57 -15.59
CA GLU A 70 -1.87 18.76 -16.41
C GLU A 70 -2.20 18.97 -17.89
N LEU A 71 -1.17 19.24 -18.69
CA LEU A 71 -1.29 19.37 -20.14
C LEU A 71 -1.47 17.98 -20.76
N TYR A 72 -2.69 17.63 -21.17
CA TYR A 72 -2.94 16.38 -21.90
C TYR A 72 -3.13 16.70 -23.39
N ARG A 73 -2.20 16.24 -24.23
CA ARG A 73 -2.20 16.48 -25.70
C ARG A 73 -2.33 17.96 -26.11
N GLY A 74 -1.71 18.87 -25.36
CA GLY A 74 -1.67 20.30 -25.74
C GLY A 74 -2.88 21.13 -25.29
N ALA A 75 -3.82 20.55 -24.54
CA ALA A 75 -4.92 21.29 -23.92
C ALA A 75 -4.83 21.22 -22.39
N GLU A 76 -5.06 22.35 -21.73
CA GLU A 76 -5.22 22.42 -20.28
C GLU A 76 -6.52 21.72 -19.88
N TYR A 77 -6.42 20.58 -19.20
CA TYR A 77 -7.57 19.94 -18.56
C TYR A 77 -7.41 20.05 -17.05
N VAL A 78 -8.47 20.51 -16.38
CA VAL A 78 -8.61 20.31 -14.92
C VAL A 78 -8.87 18.82 -14.73
N VAL A 79 -7.81 18.08 -14.40
CA VAL A 79 -7.93 16.65 -14.11
C VAL A 79 -8.39 16.52 -12.67
N ASP A 80 -9.70 16.40 -12.46
CA ASP A 80 -10.28 16.22 -11.12
C ASP A 80 -9.87 14.89 -10.48
N PHE A 81 -9.47 13.89 -11.26
CA PHE A 81 -9.04 12.60 -10.72
C PHE A 81 -7.94 11.95 -11.55
N LEU A 82 -6.89 11.47 -10.87
CA LEU A 82 -5.81 10.71 -11.48
C LEU A 82 -6.08 9.20 -11.38
N PRO A 83 -5.75 8.41 -12.42
CA PRO A 83 -5.85 6.95 -12.36
C PRO A 83 -5.02 6.36 -11.22
N LYS A 84 -5.60 5.38 -10.55
CA LYS A 84 -5.01 4.60 -9.45
C LYS A 84 -5.37 3.14 -9.60
N VAL A 85 -4.62 2.29 -8.92
CA VAL A 85 -4.99 0.90 -8.69
C VAL A 85 -5.23 0.71 -7.20
N LYS A 86 -6.34 0.08 -6.84
CA LYS A 86 -6.63 -0.38 -5.49
C LYS A 86 -6.37 -1.88 -5.42
N LEU A 87 -5.37 -2.27 -4.62
CA LEU A 87 -5.03 -3.66 -4.34
C LEU A 87 -5.52 -4.01 -2.94
N GLU A 88 -6.17 -5.15 -2.80
CA GLU A 88 -6.75 -5.64 -1.55
C GLU A 88 -6.26 -7.07 -1.27
N VAL A 89 -5.85 -7.33 -0.04
CA VAL A 89 -5.49 -8.67 0.44
C VAL A 89 -5.93 -8.83 1.89
N VAL A 90 -6.37 -10.03 2.26
CA VAL A 90 -6.59 -10.42 3.66
C VAL A 90 -5.48 -11.38 4.05
N VAL A 91 -4.85 -11.13 5.20
CA VAL A 91 -3.74 -11.92 5.74
C VAL A 91 -3.90 -12.13 7.24
N ASP A 92 -3.20 -13.12 7.80
CA ASP A 92 -3.04 -13.24 9.24
C ASP A 92 -2.38 -11.99 9.84
N ASP A 93 -2.79 -11.62 11.05
CA ASP A 93 -2.24 -10.49 11.79
C ASP A 93 -0.71 -10.60 11.97
N SER A 94 -0.22 -11.83 12.14
CA SER A 94 1.21 -12.13 12.31
C SER A 94 2.09 -11.74 11.12
N VAL A 95 1.52 -11.59 9.92
CA VAL A 95 2.26 -11.20 8.71
C VAL A 95 1.84 -9.84 8.15
N ALA A 96 0.84 -9.18 8.76
CA ALA A 96 0.28 -7.93 8.27
C ALA A 96 1.34 -6.82 8.10
N ASP A 97 2.21 -6.62 9.10
CA ASP A 97 3.26 -5.61 9.03
C ASP A 97 4.24 -5.88 7.88
N ARG A 98 4.67 -7.13 7.72
CA ARG A 98 5.57 -7.55 6.62
C ARG A 98 4.94 -7.29 5.24
N VAL A 99 3.64 -7.51 5.11
CA VAL A 99 2.88 -7.26 3.88
C VAL A 99 2.81 -5.75 3.59
N VAL A 100 2.55 -4.93 4.60
CA VAL A 100 2.52 -3.47 4.48
C VAL A 100 3.88 -2.93 4.07
N GLU A 101 4.96 -3.42 4.68
CA GLU A 101 6.34 -3.05 4.34
C GLU A 101 6.67 -3.41 2.89
N ALA A 102 6.33 -4.63 2.44
CA ALA A 102 6.56 -5.08 1.07
C ALA A 102 5.83 -4.20 0.04
N ILE A 103 4.54 -3.92 0.25
CA ILE A 103 3.76 -3.03 -0.63
C ILE A 103 4.36 -1.63 -0.62
N SER A 104 4.68 -1.09 0.55
CA SER A 104 5.22 0.26 0.68
C SER A 104 6.55 0.41 -0.07
N ALA A 105 7.47 -0.53 0.11
CA ALA A 105 8.78 -0.50 -0.53
C ALA A 105 8.68 -0.60 -2.06
N ALA A 106 7.85 -1.50 -2.58
CA ALA A 106 7.68 -1.69 -4.02
C ALA A 106 6.92 -0.53 -4.70
N ALA A 107 5.91 0.03 -4.03
CA ALA A 107 5.09 1.12 -4.58
C ALA A 107 5.77 2.50 -4.50
N GLN A 108 6.74 2.68 -3.61
CA GLN A 108 7.38 3.96 -3.37
C GLN A 108 8.25 4.40 -4.56
N THR A 109 8.07 5.65 -5.00
CA THR A 109 8.95 6.34 -5.97
C THR A 109 9.59 7.59 -5.40
N GLY A 110 9.20 7.98 -4.18
CA GLY A 110 9.64 9.22 -3.54
C GLY A 110 8.96 10.46 -4.13
N ARG A 111 7.92 10.29 -4.94
CA ARG A 111 7.19 11.37 -5.59
C ARG A 111 5.77 11.45 -5.05
N ILE A 112 5.19 12.62 -5.20
CA ILE A 112 3.77 12.83 -4.94
C ILE A 112 2.91 11.76 -5.63
N GLY A 113 1.85 11.35 -4.93
CA GLY A 113 0.84 10.45 -5.47
C GLY A 113 1.21 8.96 -5.44
N ASP A 114 2.28 8.57 -4.74
CA ASP A 114 2.68 7.16 -4.55
C ASP A 114 1.55 6.32 -3.97
N GLY A 115 0.77 6.87 -3.04
CA GLY A 115 -0.44 6.21 -2.58
C GLY A 115 -0.70 6.31 -1.10
N LYS A 116 -1.58 5.43 -0.62
CA LYS A 116 -1.84 5.17 0.80
C LYS A 116 -2.15 3.69 0.98
N ILE A 117 -1.81 3.18 2.16
CA ILE A 117 -2.21 1.86 2.61
C ILE A 117 -3.13 2.04 3.81
N PHE A 118 -4.25 1.33 3.81
CA PHE A 118 -5.19 1.23 4.92
C PHE A 118 -5.17 -0.19 5.45
N ILE A 119 -5.32 -0.31 6.77
CA ILE A 119 -5.34 -1.58 7.48
C ILE A 119 -6.64 -1.62 8.26
N SER A 120 -7.42 -2.68 8.06
CA SER A 120 -8.66 -2.91 8.81
C SER A 120 -8.70 -4.32 9.38
N ASN A 121 -9.41 -4.47 10.51
CA ASN A 121 -9.62 -5.78 11.13
C ASN A 121 -10.63 -6.59 10.31
N ILE A 122 -10.38 -7.89 10.16
CA ILE A 122 -11.33 -8.84 9.60
C ILE A 122 -11.80 -9.77 10.71
N GLU A 123 -13.12 -9.84 10.90
CA GLU A 123 -13.73 -10.66 11.96
C GLU A 123 -13.80 -12.14 11.59
N GLY A 124 -13.88 -12.46 10.30
CA GLY A 124 -13.92 -13.84 9.83
C GLY A 124 -13.74 -13.95 8.32
N ALA A 125 -13.28 -15.11 7.88
CA ALA A 125 -13.15 -15.45 6.46
C ALA A 125 -13.75 -16.83 6.19
N VAL A 126 -14.25 -17.06 4.98
CA VAL A 126 -14.76 -18.38 4.56
C VAL A 126 -14.32 -18.67 3.14
N ARG A 127 -13.65 -19.81 2.93
CA ARG A 127 -13.30 -20.28 1.59
C ARG A 127 -14.52 -20.97 0.98
N ILE A 128 -15.14 -20.35 -0.02
CA ILE A 128 -16.40 -20.82 -0.64
C ILE A 128 -16.32 -22.30 -1.09
N ARG A 129 -15.19 -22.72 -1.67
CA ARG A 129 -15.02 -24.07 -2.24
C ARG A 129 -14.99 -25.18 -1.18
N THR A 130 -14.37 -24.92 -0.03
CA THR A 130 -14.06 -25.95 0.99
C THR A 130 -14.84 -25.76 2.28
N GLY A 131 -15.35 -24.55 2.55
CA GLY A 131 -15.96 -24.19 3.82
C GLY A 131 -14.96 -23.92 4.95
N GLU A 132 -13.65 -23.98 4.67
CA GLU A 132 -12.60 -23.57 5.62
C GLU A 132 -12.84 -22.14 6.10
N ARG A 133 -12.42 -21.86 7.34
CA ARG A 133 -12.67 -20.59 8.01
C ARG A 133 -11.38 -19.92 8.44
N ASP A 134 -11.44 -18.60 8.51
CA ASP A 134 -10.44 -17.73 9.12
C ASP A 134 -9.05 -17.97 8.52
N SER A 135 -8.02 -18.25 9.33
CA SER A 135 -6.65 -18.48 8.84
C SER A 135 -6.56 -19.63 7.82
N ASP A 136 -7.39 -20.67 7.93
CA ASP A 136 -7.40 -21.77 6.96
C ASP A 136 -8.08 -21.36 5.62
N ALA A 137 -8.88 -20.30 5.65
CA ALA A 137 -9.64 -19.81 4.48
C ALA A 137 -8.84 -18.87 3.57
N ILE A 138 -7.75 -18.29 4.08
CA ILE A 138 -6.94 -17.29 3.38
C ILE A 138 -5.70 -17.90 2.72
#